data_AF-A0A663M746-F1
#
_entry.id   AF-A0A663M746-F1
#
_cell.length_a   1.000
_cell.length_b   1.000
_cell.length_c   1.000
_cell.angle_alpha   90.00
_cell.angle_beta   90.00
_cell.angle_gamma   90.00
#
_symmetry.space_group_name_H-M   'P 1'
#
loop_
_entity.id
_entity.type
_entity.pdbx_description
1 polymer ?
#
loop_
_entity_poly.entity_id
_entity_poly.type
_entity_poly.pdbx_seq_one_letter_code
_entity_poly.pdbx_strand_id
1 'polypeptide(L)'
;MLTFFHFFLLSVSFSLPALALEQSPDTVIEQGQSTNLSCSKKKSTSTAMHWYRLPLGKDSRLVLIASAVQAGKATVEVDLRSHFKCSEIQGDKITLLIDHAFLNDSGMYYCAESETQ
;
A
#
# COMPACT_ATOMS: atom_id res chain seq x y z
N MET A 1 -49.65 -11.48 -39.54
CA MET A 1 -48.41 -10.74 -39.87
C MET A 1 -47.57 -10.72 -38.60
N LEU A 2 -46.53 -11.57 -38.52
CA LEU A 2 -45.63 -11.63 -37.36
C LEU A 2 -44.67 -10.45 -37.40
N THR A 3 -44.48 -9.71 -36.30
CA THR A 3 -43.26 -8.88 -36.12
C THR A 3 -42.84 -8.77 -34.65
N PHE A 4 -41.83 -9.59 -34.32
CA PHE A 4 -40.62 -9.34 -33.52
C PHE A 4 -40.68 -8.49 -32.25
N PHE A 5 -40.59 -9.16 -31.09
CA PHE A 5 -40.10 -8.57 -29.83
C PHE A 5 -38.59 -8.31 -29.95
N HIS A 6 -38.15 -7.04 -29.95
CA HIS A 6 -36.74 -6.68 -29.78
C HIS A 6 -36.33 -6.91 -28.32
N PHE A 7 -35.58 -7.99 -28.07
CA PHE A 7 -34.82 -8.14 -26.83
C PHE A 7 -33.60 -7.22 -26.88
N PHE A 8 -33.67 -6.07 -26.21
CA PHE A 8 -32.50 -5.24 -25.93
C PHE A 8 -31.67 -5.93 -24.86
N LEU A 9 -30.55 -6.57 -25.24
CA LEU A 9 -29.54 -7.04 -24.29
C LEU A 9 -28.78 -5.82 -23.76
N LEU A 10 -29.19 -5.31 -22.60
CA LEU A 10 -28.35 -4.39 -21.81
C LEU A 10 -27.15 -5.18 -21.31
N SER A 11 -26.01 -5.07 -22.02
CA SER A 11 -24.73 -5.55 -21.50
C SER A 11 -24.36 -4.70 -20.29
N VAL A 12 -24.61 -5.22 -19.09
CA VAL A 12 -24.11 -4.60 -17.85
C VAL A 12 -22.62 -4.89 -17.81
N SER A 13 -21.82 -3.92 -18.27
CA SER A 13 -20.37 -3.95 -18.12
C SER A 13 -20.04 -3.86 -16.64
N PHE A 14 -19.84 -5.00 -15.98
CA PHE A 14 -19.39 -5.02 -14.60
C PHE A 14 -17.91 -4.62 -14.56
N SER A 15 -17.64 -3.31 -14.51
CA SER A 15 -16.30 -2.82 -14.26
C SER A 15 -15.93 -3.22 -12.83
N LEU A 16 -15.01 -4.18 -12.68
CA LEU A 16 -14.38 -4.46 -11.39
C LEU A 16 -13.89 -3.12 -10.80
N PRO A 17 -14.16 -2.83 -9.53
CA PRO A 17 -13.60 -1.66 -8.89
C PRO A 17 -12.08 -1.75 -9.04
N ALA A 18 -11.50 -0.77 -9.71
CA ALA A 18 -10.05 -0.73 -9.87
C ALA A 18 -9.44 -0.54 -8.48
N LEU A 19 -8.50 -1.41 -8.10
CA LEU A 19 -7.70 -1.21 -6.90
C LEU A 19 -6.98 0.14 -7.01
N ALA A 20 -7.15 0.99 -5.99
CA ALA A 20 -6.49 2.29 -5.93
C ALA A 20 -4.96 2.14 -5.79
N LEU A 21 -4.55 1.12 -5.03
CA LEU A 21 -3.16 0.80 -4.70
C LEU A 21 -2.84 -0.65 -5.06
N GLU A 22 -1.62 -0.90 -5.53
CA GLU A 22 -1.03 -2.23 -5.68
C GLU A 22 0.21 -2.31 -4.81
N GLN A 23 0.28 -3.29 -3.91
CA GLN A 23 1.39 -3.49 -2.98
C GLN A 23 2.09 -4.85 -3.17
N SER A 24 3.30 -4.98 -2.62
CA SER A 24 4.03 -6.24 -2.60
C SER A 24 3.17 -7.38 -2.02
N PRO A 25 3.31 -8.61 -2.56
CA PRO A 25 2.63 -9.77 -2.01
C PRO A 25 3.21 -10.16 -0.64
N ASP A 26 2.52 -11.07 0.04
CA ASP A 26 3.00 -11.68 1.27
C ASP A 26 4.40 -12.28 1.06
N THR A 27 5.30 -11.99 2.00
CA THR A 27 6.71 -12.39 1.90
C THR A 27 7.15 -13.01 3.22
N VAL A 28 7.90 -14.10 3.13
CA VAL A 28 8.57 -14.74 4.27
C VAL A 28 10.07 -14.58 4.06
N ILE A 29 10.76 -14.06 5.06
CA ILE A 29 12.22 -13.88 5.09
C ILE A 29 12.79 -14.46 6.37
N GLU A 30 14.08 -14.74 6.37
CA GLU A 30 14.81 -15.13 7.57
C GLU A 30 15.18 -13.91 8.42
N GLN A 31 15.33 -14.13 9.73
CA GLN A 31 15.79 -13.08 10.65
C GLN A 31 17.16 -12.55 10.21
N GLY A 32 17.33 -11.23 10.24
CA GLY A 32 18.54 -10.53 9.81
C GLY A 32 18.61 -10.25 8.31
N GLN A 33 17.70 -10.79 7.49
CA GLN A 33 17.59 -10.39 6.08
C GLN A 33 16.88 -9.04 5.96
N SER A 34 17.26 -8.28 4.93
CA SER A 34 16.56 -7.05 4.57
C SER A 34 15.59 -7.30 3.42
N THR A 35 14.45 -6.63 3.41
CA THR A 35 13.46 -6.73 2.32
C THR A 35 12.81 -5.38 2.00
N ASN A 36 12.35 -5.24 0.76
CA ASN A 36 11.62 -4.07 0.31
C ASN A 36 10.14 -4.42 0.11
N LEU A 37 9.27 -3.70 0.82
CA LEU A 37 7.86 -3.64 0.51
C LEU A 37 7.62 -2.47 -0.43
N SER A 38 6.86 -2.70 -1.49
CA SER A 38 6.56 -1.68 -2.49
C SER A 38 5.07 -1.46 -2.59
N CYS A 39 4.68 -0.22 -2.90
CA CYS A 39 3.31 0.16 -3.12
C CYS A 39 3.25 1.16 -4.26
N SER A 40 2.27 1.02 -5.16
CA SER A 40 2.07 1.90 -6.30
C SER A 40 0.62 2.31 -6.46
N LYS A 41 0.38 3.59 -6.76
CA LYS A 41 -0.94 4.09 -7.14
C LYS A 41 -1.28 3.60 -8.55
N LYS A 42 -2.55 3.25 -8.79
CA LYS A 42 -3.04 2.85 -10.13
C LYS A 42 -3.96 3.87 -10.76
N LYS A 43 -4.89 4.44 -9.99
CA LYS A 43 -5.88 5.41 -10.49
C LYS A 43 -6.12 6.54 -9.49
N SER A 44 -5.09 6.91 -8.73
CA SER A 44 -5.22 7.89 -7.67
C SER A 44 -4.40 9.15 -7.92
N THR A 45 -5.02 10.29 -7.65
CA THR A 45 -4.40 11.62 -7.65
C THR A 45 -3.86 12.03 -6.28
N SER A 46 -3.93 11.12 -5.29
CA SER A 46 -3.45 11.36 -3.94
C SER A 46 -1.99 11.80 -3.93
N THR A 47 -1.70 12.85 -3.18
CA THR A 47 -0.38 13.49 -3.08
C THR A 47 0.45 12.92 -1.94
N ALA A 48 -0.14 12.15 -1.01
CA ALA A 48 0.55 11.50 0.08
C ALA A 48 0.36 9.97 0.03
N MET A 49 1.39 9.25 0.47
CA MET A 49 1.37 7.81 0.66
C MET A 49 1.98 7.45 2.02
N HIS A 50 1.47 6.38 2.62
CA HIS A 50 1.80 5.98 3.97
C HIS A 50 2.04 4.47 4.03
N TRP A 51 2.94 4.07 4.92
CA TRP A 51 3.12 2.69 5.34
C TRP A 51 2.70 2.52 6.78
N TYR A 52 1.81 1.57 7.01
CA TYR A 52 1.39 1.14 8.33
C TYR A 52 1.76 -0.33 8.56
N ARG A 53 1.93 -0.69 9.83
CA ARG A 53 2.03 -2.09 10.27
C ARG A 53 1.02 -2.37 11.36
N LEU A 54 0.34 -3.50 11.24
CA LEU A 54 -0.42 -4.13 12.31
C LEU A 54 0.40 -5.32 12.82
N PRO A 55 1.05 -5.20 13.99
CA PRO A 55 1.83 -6.29 14.58
C PRO A 55 0.97 -7.52 14.87
N LEU A 56 1.58 -8.69 14.88
CA LEU A 56 0.94 -9.90 15.37
C LEU A 56 0.67 -9.81 16.87
N GLY A 57 -0.47 -10.35 17.32
CA GLY A 57 -0.83 -10.43 18.74
C GLY A 57 -2.25 -9.97 19.02
N LYS A 58 -2.75 -10.35 20.20
CA LYS A 58 -4.03 -9.87 20.70
C LYS A 58 -3.91 -8.40 21.07
N ASP A 59 -4.93 -7.60 20.76
CA ASP A 59 -5.02 -6.16 21.05
C ASP A 59 -3.98 -5.28 20.33
N SER A 60 -3.39 -5.78 19.23
CA SER A 60 -2.50 -4.96 18.40
C SER A 60 -3.27 -3.82 17.72
N ARG A 61 -2.56 -2.70 17.52
CA ARG A 61 -3.09 -1.51 16.85
C ARG A 61 -2.27 -1.21 15.61
N LEU A 62 -2.90 -0.55 14.66
CA LEU A 62 -2.22 -0.07 13.46
C LEU A 62 -1.22 1.03 13.85
N VAL A 63 0.04 0.85 13.44
CA VAL A 63 1.14 1.78 13.71
C VAL A 63 1.58 2.41 12.39
N LEU A 64 1.65 3.74 12.35
CA LEU A 64 2.26 4.45 11.23
C LEU A 64 3.77 4.21 11.27
N ILE A 65 4.35 3.77 10.15
CA ILE A 65 5.79 3.59 10.01
C ILE A 65 6.38 4.80 9.32
N ALA A 66 5.82 5.16 8.16
CA ALA A 66 6.38 6.17 7.30
C ALA A 66 5.31 6.86 6.46
N SER A 67 5.59 8.11 6.08
CA SER A 67 4.78 8.92 5.19
C SER A 67 5.67 9.63 4.19
N ALA A 68 5.23 9.74 2.94
CA ALA A 68 5.86 10.57 1.94
C ALA A 68 4.78 11.40 1.22
N VAL A 69 5.16 12.61 0.82
CA VAL A 69 4.34 13.50 -0.01
C VAL A 69 5.03 13.70 -1.35
N GLN A 70 4.25 13.94 -2.40
CA GLN A 70 4.75 14.08 -3.75
C GLN A 70 5.68 15.29 -3.85
N ALA A 71 6.86 15.07 -4.45
CA ALA A 71 7.97 16.04 -4.49
C ALA A 71 8.50 16.50 -3.11
N GLY A 72 8.16 15.79 -2.02
CA GLY A 72 8.68 16.02 -0.68
C GLY A 72 9.50 14.86 -0.16
N LYS A 73 10.14 15.09 1.00
CA LYS A 73 10.93 14.06 1.68
C LYS A 73 10.04 13.04 2.38
N ALA A 74 10.43 11.77 2.32
CA ALA A 74 9.85 10.76 3.16
C ALA A 74 10.21 10.99 4.63
N THR A 75 9.27 10.69 5.51
CA THR A 75 9.40 10.75 6.96
C THR A 75 9.11 9.37 7.52
N VAL A 76 9.94 8.93 8.46
CA VAL A 76 9.75 7.67 9.21
C VAL A 76 9.54 8.08 10.67
N GLU A 77 8.68 7.37 11.41
CA GLU A 77 8.51 7.62 12.84
C GLU A 77 9.85 7.52 13.57
N VAL A 78 10.09 8.45 14.50
CA VAL A 78 11.41 8.66 15.11
C VAL A 78 11.97 7.37 15.70
N ASP A 79 11.14 6.62 16.43
CA ASP A 79 11.51 5.37 17.09
C ASP A 79 11.74 4.20 16.12
N LEU A 80 11.41 4.38 14.84
CA LEU A 80 11.51 3.35 13.79
C LEU A 80 12.62 3.65 12.78
N ARG A 81 13.23 4.84 12.80
CA ARG A 81 14.23 5.31 11.81
C ARG A 81 15.52 4.49 11.76
N SER A 82 15.89 3.83 12.85
CA SER A 82 17.09 2.98 12.89
C SER A 82 16.92 1.70 12.07
N HIS A 83 15.68 1.30 11.82
CA HIS A 83 15.32 -0.02 11.31
C HIS A 83 14.55 0.01 9.99
N PHE A 84 13.70 1.04 9.83
CA PHE A 84 12.91 1.26 8.63
C PHE A 84 13.45 2.45 7.84
N LYS A 85 13.51 2.30 6.52
CA LYS A 85 13.81 3.41 5.59
C LYS A 85 12.70 3.48 4.56
N CYS A 86 12.22 4.68 4.29
CA CYS A 86 11.17 4.90 3.29
C CYS A 86 11.70 5.75 2.14
N SER A 87 11.39 5.35 0.92
CA SER A 87 11.71 6.16 -0.26
C SER A 87 10.78 7.36 -0.35
N GLU A 88 11.26 8.42 -0.99
CA GLU A 88 10.37 9.42 -1.57
C GLU A 88 9.43 8.76 -2.60
N ILE A 89 8.32 9.43 -2.92
CA ILE A 89 7.42 8.96 -3.96
C ILE A 89 8.11 9.13 -5.31
N GLN A 90 8.36 8.02 -6.00
CA GLN A 90 8.96 7.97 -7.33
C GLN A 90 7.87 7.65 -8.36
N GLY A 91 7.40 8.68 -9.06
CA GLY A 91 6.21 8.58 -9.91
C GLY A 91 4.98 8.31 -9.04
N ASP A 92 4.48 7.07 -9.10
CA ASP A 92 3.35 6.60 -8.30
C ASP A 92 3.74 5.59 -7.22
N LYS A 93 5.05 5.34 -7.05
CA LYS A 93 5.56 4.26 -6.21
C LYS A 93 6.25 4.77 -4.95
N ILE A 94 5.99 4.12 -3.83
CA ILE A 94 6.72 4.26 -2.56
C ILE A 94 7.26 2.89 -2.12
N THR A 95 8.46 2.88 -1.54
CA THR A 95 9.12 1.67 -1.05
C THR A 95 9.46 1.82 0.43
N LEU A 96 9.21 0.77 1.21
CA LEU A 96 9.66 0.63 2.59
C LEU A 96 10.70 -0.48 2.67
N LEU A 97 11.92 -0.12 3.06
CA LEU A 97 12.96 -1.06 3.41
C LEU A 97 12.82 -1.42 4.89
N ILE A 98 12.72 -2.71 5.15
CA ILE A 98 12.92 -3.31 6.47
C ILE A 98 14.37 -3.79 6.48
N ASP A 99 15.23 -3.14 7.27
CA ASP A 99 16.65 -3.42 7.29
C ASP A 99 16.97 -4.42 8.41
N HIS A 100 17.61 -5.56 8.11
CA HIS A 100 17.97 -6.59 9.10
C HIS A 100 16.79 -7.06 9.99
N ALA A 101 15.75 -7.63 9.38
CA ALA A 101 14.47 -7.92 10.02
C ALA A 101 14.56 -8.73 11.34
N PHE A 102 13.78 -8.31 12.33
CA PHE A 102 13.59 -9.02 13.59
C PHE A 102 12.27 -9.81 13.60
N LEU A 103 12.14 -10.78 14.51
CA LEU A 103 10.90 -11.57 14.62
C LEU A 103 9.67 -10.70 14.94
N ASN A 104 9.85 -9.64 15.75
CA ASN A 104 8.78 -8.71 16.11
C ASN A 104 8.39 -7.76 14.96
N ASP A 105 9.07 -7.81 13.81
CA ASP A 105 8.64 -7.11 12.61
C ASP A 105 7.55 -7.85 11.84
N SER A 106 7.27 -9.09 12.22
CA SER A 106 6.18 -9.88 11.67
C SER A 106 4.83 -9.20 11.92
N GLY A 107 4.01 -9.10 10.88
CA GLY A 107 2.71 -8.46 10.94
C GLY A 107 2.15 -8.18 9.55
N MET A 108 0.96 -7.60 9.52
CA MET A 108 0.35 -7.13 8.28
C MET A 108 0.86 -5.73 7.96
N TYR A 109 1.38 -5.52 6.77
CA TYR A 109 1.80 -4.21 6.29
C TYR A 109 0.78 -3.66 5.31
N TYR A 110 0.34 -2.43 5.55
CA TYR A 110 -0.69 -1.76 4.75
C TYR A 110 -0.11 -0.49 4.15
N CYS A 111 -0.26 -0.37 2.83
CA CYS A 111 -0.09 0.91 2.16
C CYS A 111 -1.41 1.67 2.16
N ALA A 112 -1.34 2.98 2.36
CA ALA A 112 -2.48 3.88 2.23
C ALA A 112 -2.08 5.15 1.49
N GLU A 113 -3.06 5.84 0.95
CA GLU A 113 -2.89 7.12 0.28
C GLU A 113 -3.88 8.15 0.82
N SER A 114 -3.51 9.42 0.73
CA SER A 114 -4.37 10.53 1.11
C SER A 114 -4.09 11.76 0.27
N GLU A 115 -5.08 12.66 0.19
CA GLU A 115 -4.88 14.01 -0.28
C GLU A 115 -4.30 14.85 0.86
N THR A 116 -3.21 15.58 0.60
CA THR A 116 -2.72 16.61 1.52
C THR A 116 -3.68 17.79 1.48
N GLN A 117 -4.36 18.08 2.58
CA GLN A 117 -5.24 19.24 2.75
C GLN A 117 -4.44 20.55 2.86
#